data_AF-A0A955VN74-F1
#
_entry.id   AF-A0A955VN74-F1
#
_cell.length_a   1.000
_cell.length_b   1.000
_cell.length_c   1.000
_cell.angle_alpha   90.00
_cell.angle_beta   90.00
_cell.angle_gamma   90.00
#
_symmetry.space_group_name_H-M   'P 1'
#
loop_
_entity.id
_entity.type
_entity.pdbx_description
1 polymer ?
#
loop_
_entity_poly.entity_id
_entity_poly.type
_entity_poly.pdbx_seq_one_letter_code
_entity_poly.pdbx_strand_id
1 'polypeptide(L)'
;MARPDGFELFCFYHLGLDRQWSYRFRNVNAAARTYGASVDEVKAWLASERIDPETVTAVPYALAKAHSEAQILALTASTAEIEAFAHRVYDDFRAAQRHMSPGAGLLSDDDFELDGGAGSDQMN
;
A
#
# COMPACT_ATOMS: atom_id res chain seq x y z
N MET A 1 -19.28 3.02 11.58
CA MET A 1 -18.50 3.67 10.51
C MET A 1 -17.96 2.58 9.60
N ALA A 2 -17.83 2.84 8.30
CA ALA A 2 -17.22 1.88 7.38
C ALA A 2 -15.68 1.90 7.53
N ARG A 3 -15.03 0.75 7.35
CA ARG A 3 -13.57 0.63 7.32
C ARG A 3 -13.02 1.51 6.17
N PRO A 4 -11.95 2.32 6.39
CA PRO A 4 -11.33 3.08 5.32
C PRO A 4 -10.68 2.15 4.30
N ASP A 5 -10.68 2.56 3.03
CA ASP A 5 -9.90 1.88 2.00
C ASP A 5 -8.39 2.15 2.18
N GLY A 6 -7.55 1.44 1.42
CA GLY A 6 -6.10 1.56 1.51
C GLY A 6 -5.57 2.95 1.14
N PHE A 7 -6.25 3.69 0.24
CA PHE A 7 -5.86 5.03 -0.15
C PHE A 7 -6.15 6.02 0.97
N GLU A 8 -7.35 5.99 1.54
CA GLU A 8 -7.74 6.83 2.66
C GLU A 8 -6.85 6.58 3.88
N LEU A 9 -6.61 5.30 4.20
CA LEU A 9 -5.75 4.93 5.33
C LEU A 9 -4.30 5.40 5.11
N PHE A 10 -3.80 5.32 3.87
CA PHE A 10 -2.48 5.84 3.50
C PHE A 10 -2.40 7.36 3.64
N CYS A 11 -3.37 8.10 3.10
CA CYS A 11 -3.43 9.56 3.20
C CYS A 11 -3.46 10.01 4.67
N PHE A 12 -4.32 9.37 5.46
CA PHE A 12 -4.49 9.70 6.87
C PHE A 12 -3.22 9.42 7.68
N TYR A 13 -2.61 8.25 7.50
CA TYR A 13 -1.50 7.80 8.34
C TYR A 13 -0.15 8.35 7.88
N HIS A 14 0.13 8.36 6.57
CA HIS A 14 1.43 8.75 6.02
C HIS A 14 1.49 10.19 5.53
N LEU A 15 0.40 10.75 5.00
CA LEU A 15 0.37 12.14 4.51
C LEU A 15 -0.23 13.12 5.52
N GLY A 16 -0.88 12.61 6.58
CA GLY A 16 -1.56 13.44 7.58
C GLY A 16 -2.85 14.08 7.07
N LEU A 17 -3.33 13.70 5.89
CA LEU A 17 -4.51 14.27 5.23
C LEU A 17 -5.76 13.48 5.62
N ASP A 18 -6.81 14.18 6.07
CA ASP A 18 -8.13 13.56 6.25
C ASP A 18 -9.02 13.67 5.01
N ARG A 19 -10.26 13.19 5.11
CA ARG A 19 -11.28 13.25 4.06
C ARG A 19 -11.66 14.68 3.62
N GLN A 20 -11.33 15.70 4.41
CA GLN A 20 -11.52 17.10 4.02
C GLN A 20 -10.22 17.70 3.46
N TRP A 21 -9.21 16.87 3.18
CA TRP A 21 -7.89 17.29 2.71
C TRP A 21 -7.19 18.25 3.68
N SER A 22 -7.56 18.17 4.96
CA SER A 22 -6.95 18.95 6.02
C SER A 22 -5.78 18.21 6.63
N TYR A 23 -4.63 18.89 6.71
CA TYR A 23 -3.42 18.33 7.25
C TYR A 23 -3.38 18.37 8.78
N ARG A 24 -2.98 17.25 9.38
CA ARG A 24 -2.56 17.15 10.78
C ARG A 24 -1.57 15.99 10.93
N PHE A 25 -0.60 16.13 11.82
CA PHE A 25 0.21 14.98 12.23
C PHE A 25 -0.68 13.94 12.94
N ARG A 26 -0.76 12.74 12.36
CA ARG A 26 -1.67 11.67 12.79
C ARG A 26 -0.85 10.43 13.08
N ASN A 27 -1.14 9.80 14.21
CA ASN A 27 -0.55 8.51 14.58
C ASN A 27 -1.64 7.44 14.63
N VAL A 28 -1.26 6.20 14.96
CA VAL A 28 -2.19 5.06 15.04
C VAL A 28 -3.35 5.30 16.02
N ASN A 29 -3.11 6.06 17.11
CA ASN A 29 -4.16 6.42 18.07
C ASN A 29 -5.14 7.43 17.47
N ALA A 30 -4.66 8.37 16.65
CA ALA A 30 -5.52 9.31 15.94
C ALA A 30 -6.39 8.59 14.90
N ALA A 31 -5.84 7.60 14.20
CA ALA A 31 -6.59 6.76 13.26
C ALA A 31 -7.65 5.93 13.98
N ALA A 32 -7.29 5.26 15.09
CA ALA A 32 -8.21 4.50 15.93
C ALA A 32 -9.42 5.33 16.37
N ARG A 33 -9.17 6.55 16.88
CA ARG A 33 -10.24 7.49 17.26
C ARG A 33 -11.09 7.94 16.09
N THR A 34 -10.48 8.23 14.95
CA THR A 34 -11.18 8.75 13.76
C THR A 34 -12.09 7.70 13.15
N TYR A 35 -11.63 6.45 13.09
CA TYR A 35 -12.37 5.35 12.49
C TYR A 35 -13.26 4.58 13.48
N GLY A 36 -13.21 4.92 14.77
CA GLY A 36 -13.96 4.23 15.81
C GLY A 36 -13.51 2.77 15.99
N ALA A 37 -12.21 2.51 15.84
CA ALA A 37 -11.60 1.18 15.92
C ALA A 37 -10.54 1.12 17.01
N SER A 38 -10.14 -0.08 17.39
CA SER A 38 -8.99 -0.28 18.28
C SER A 38 -7.66 -0.03 17.56
N VAL A 39 -6.60 0.22 18.33
CA VAL A 39 -5.25 0.39 17.78
C VAL A 39 -4.78 -0.87 17.04
N ASP A 40 -5.12 -2.06 17.56
CA ASP A 40 -4.72 -3.32 16.95
C ASP A 40 -5.45 -3.58 15.63
N GLU A 41 -6.73 -3.21 15.52
CA GLU A 41 -7.45 -3.23 14.24
C GLU A 41 -6.80 -2.31 13.21
N VAL A 42 -6.43 -1.08 13.59
CA VAL A 42 -5.76 -0.15 12.67
C VAL A 42 -4.41 -0.70 12.23
N LYS A 43 -3.62 -1.28 13.15
CA LYS A 43 -2.36 -1.96 12.78
C LYS A 43 -2.60 -3.11 11.81
N ALA A 44 -3.63 -3.92 12.04
CA ALA A 44 -4.00 -5.00 11.13
C ALA A 44 -4.41 -4.47 9.75
N TRP A 45 -5.12 -3.34 9.69
CA TRP A 45 -5.46 -2.69 8.41
C TRP A 45 -4.22 -2.20 7.68
N LEU A 46 -3.32 -1.49 8.39
CA LEU A 46 -2.05 -1.02 7.83
C LEU A 46 -1.22 -2.17 7.27
N ALA A 47 -1.13 -3.29 8.00
CA ALA A 47 -0.41 -4.48 7.59
C ALA A 47 -1.07 -5.16 6.37
N SER A 48 -2.42 -5.30 6.38
CA SER A 48 -3.15 -5.88 5.25
C SER A 48 -2.98 -5.08 3.95
N GLU A 49 -2.83 -3.76 4.09
CA GLU A 49 -2.58 -2.85 3.00
C GLU A 49 -1.09 -2.69 2.68
N ARG A 50 -0.18 -3.37 3.41
CA ARG A 50 1.28 -3.25 3.26
C ARG A 50 1.79 -1.82 3.42
N ILE A 51 1.11 -1.00 4.22
CA ILE A 51 1.47 0.40 4.52
C ILE A 51 1.85 0.57 5.99
N ASP A 52 2.12 -0.52 6.70
CA ASP A 52 2.61 -0.48 8.07
C ASP A 52 4.09 0.01 8.14
N PRO A 53 4.55 0.49 9.31
CA PRO A 53 5.90 1.03 9.48
C PRO A 53 7.02 0.07 9.07
N GLU A 54 6.85 -1.23 9.28
CA GLU A 54 7.86 -2.23 8.94
C GLU A 54 7.97 -2.37 7.43
N THR A 55 6.84 -2.54 6.74
CA THR A 55 6.82 -2.65 5.28
C THR A 55 7.35 -1.37 4.61
N VAL A 56 6.92 -0.18 5.04
CA VAL A 56 7.27 1.07 4.34
C VAL A 56 8.74 1.42 4.44
N THR A 57 9.44 0.99 5.49
CA THR A 57 10.90 1.25 5.64
C THR A 57 11.73 0.51 4.61
N ALA A 58 11.23 -0.62 4.10
CA ALA A 58 11.86 -1.36 3.03
C ALA A 58 11.55 -0.76 1.64
N VAL A 59 10.51 0.07 1.52
CA VAL A 59 10.12 0.68 0.23
C VAL A 59 11.08 1.79 -0.15
N PRO A 60 11.72 1.75 -1.35
CA PRO A 60 12.61 2.80 -1.82
C PRO A 60 11.80 4.02 -2.30
N TYR A 61 10.98 4.59 -1.42
CA TYR A 61 10.14 5.75 -1.67
C TYR A 61 10.32 6.79 -0.57
N ALA A 62 10.49 8.05 -0.94
CA ALA A 62 10.77 9.12 -0.01
C ALA A 62 9.49 9.63 0.69
N LEU A 63 8.86 8.78 1.53
CA LEU A 63 7.62 9.13 2.26
C LEU A 63 7.76 10.40 3.11
N ALA A 64 8.91 10.61 3.75
CA ALA A 64 9.15 11.83 4.54
C ALA A 64 9.09 13.10 3.68
N LYS A 65 9.58 13.03 2.43
CA LYS A 65 9.48 14.13 1.48
C LYS A 65 8.01 14.35 1.08
N ALA A 66 7.30 13.29 0.73
CA ALA A 66 5.87 13.38 0.38
C ALA A 66 5.01 13.93 1.53
N HIS A 67 5.29 13.54 2.77
CA HIS A 67 4.63 14.08 3.96
C HIS A 67 4.85 15.59 4.12
N SER A 68 6.10 16.03 3.93
CA SER A 68 6.47 17.45 4.01
C SER A 68 5.79 18.26 2.90
N GLU A 69 5.71 17.71 1.70
CA GLU A 69 5.03 18.32 0.57
C GLU A 69 3.51 18.41 0.79
N ALA A 70 2.88 17.37 1.36
CA ALA A 70 1.48 17.39 1.75
C ALA A 70 1.17 18.51 2.75
N GLN A 71 2.05 18.70 3.75
CA GLN A 71 1.93 19.79 4.72
C GLN A 71 1.96 21.17 4.05
N ILE A 72 2.86 21.37 3.09
CA ILE A 72 2.98 22.64 2.36
C ILE A 72 1.74 22.88 1.50
N LEU A 73 1.33 21.88 0.72
CA LEU A 73 0.17 21.99 -0.17
C LEU A 73 -1.13 22.27 0.61
N ALA A 74 -1.30 21.67 1.78
CA ALA A 74 -2.46 21.95 2.64
C ALA A 74 -2.54 23.42 3.12
N LEU A 75 -1.45 24.18 3.05
CA LEU A 75 -1.41 25.61 3.39
C LEU A 75 -1.52 26.52 2.18
N THR A 76 -1.10 26.07 0.99
CA THR A 76 -0.88 26.95 -0.17
C THR A 76 -1.74 26.62 -1.37
N ALA A 77 -2.25 25.40 -1.48
CA ALA A 77 -2.89 24.88 -2.68
C ALA A 77 -4.40 24.69 -2.50
N SER A 78 -5.10 24.55 -3.62
CA SER A 78 -6.50 24.18 -3.63
C SER A 78 -6.70 22.71 -3.26
N THR A 79 -7.92 22.37 -2.81
CA THR A 79 -8.31 20.99 -2.51
C THR A 79 -8.05 20.02 -3.67
N ALA A 80 -8.32 20.45 -4.90
CA ALA A 80 -8.10 19.62 -6.09
C ALA A 80 -6.62 19.30 -6.33
N GLU A 81 -5.72 20.25 -6.03
CA GLU A 81 -4.28 20.04 -6.15
C GLU A 81 -3.75 19.08 -5.08
N ILE A 82 -4.28 19.18 -3.85
CA ILE A 82 -3.93 18.27 -2.74
C ILE A 82 -4.40 16.84 -3.06
N GLU A 83 -5.62 16.70 -3.57
CA GLU A 83 -6.19 15.41 -3.99
C GLU A 83 -5.36 14.77 -5.12
N ALA A 84 -5.07 15.54 -6.18
CA ALA A 84 -4.23 15.06 -7.29
C ALA A 84 -2.83 14.65 -6.81
N PHE A 85 -2.25 15.42 -5.88
CA PHE A 85 -0.97 15.07 -5.24
C PHE A 85 -1.07 13.75 -4.47
N ALA A 86 -2.10 13.58 -3.63
CA ALA A 86 -2.27 12.39 -2.81
C ALA A 86 -2.41 11.13 -3.66
N HIS A 87 -3.21 11.19 -4.73
CA HIS A 87 -3.37 10.10 -5.70
C HIS A 87 -2.04 9.72 -6.34
N ARG A 88 -1.31 10.69 -6.88
CA ARG A 88 0.00 10.45 -7.50
C ARG A 88 0.98 9.79 -6.53
N VAL A 89 1.07 10.30 -5.30
CA VAL A 89 1.97 9.75 -4.28
C VAL A 89 1.61 8.31 -3.93
N TYR A 90 0.31 8.02 -3.77
CA TYR A 90 -0.15 6.66 -3.49
C TYR A 90 0.18 5.70 -4.64
N ASP A 91 -0.05 6.11 -5.89
CA ASP A 91 0.25 5.31 -7.06
C ASP A 91 1.75 5.04 -7.23
N ASP A 92 2.57 6.09 -7.06
CA ASP A 92 4.04 5.98 -7.12
C ASP A 92 4.56 5.05 -6.01
N PHE A 93 4.02 5.17 -4.80
CA PHE A 93 4.37 4.31 -3.67
C PHE A 93 4.00 2.85 -3.96
N ARG A 94 2.79 2.58 -4.47
CA ARG A 94 2.35 1.24 -4.86
C ARG A 94 3.20 0.69 -6.00
N ALA A 95 3.62 1.52 -6.94
CA ALA A 95 4.55 1.12 -7.99
C ALA A 95 5.91 0.73 -7.41
N ALA A 96 6.48 1.53 -6.51
CA ALA A 96 7.74 1.20 -5.83
C ALA A 96 7.65 -0.14 -5.06
N GLN A 97 6.53 -0.40 -4.38
CA GLN A 97 6.28 -1.68 -3.69
C GLN A 97 6.29 -2.89 -4.63
N ARG A 98 5.66 -2.78 -5.81
CA ARG A 98 5.62 -3.88 -6.78
C ARG A 98 7.02 -4.25 -7.27
N HIS A 99 7.89 -3.27 -7.51
CA HIS A 99 9.26 -3.51 -7.95
C HIS A 99 10.12 -4.21 -6.88
N MET A 100 9.75 -4.14 -5.60
CA MET A 100 10.43 -4.89 -4.53
C MET A 100 10.01 -6.35 -4.43
N SER A 101 8.94 -6.76 -5.12
CA SER A 101 8.48 -8.14 -5.15
C SER A 101 8.83 -8.80 -6.49
N PRO A 102 10.11 -8.94 -6.89
CA PRO A 102 10.47 -9.60 -8.15
C PRO A 102 10.19 -11.12 -8.15
N GLY A 103 9.50 -11.66 -7.14
CA GLY A 103 9.23 -13.10 -6.98
C GLY A 103 7.76 -13.54 -7.04
N ALA A 104 6.79 -12.65 -7.26
CA ALA A 104 5.38 -13.05 -7.37
C ALA A 104 4.92 -13.40 -8.80
N GLY A 105 5.85 -13.45 -9.76
CA GLY A 105 5.57 -13.67 -11.18
C GLY A 105 6.32 -14.84 -11.82
N LEU A 106 6.88 -15.77 -11.03
CA LEU A 106 7.68 -16.89 -11.55
C LEU A 106 7.23 -18.22 -10.94
N LEU A 107 5.92 -18.45 -10.92
CA LEU A 107 5.30 -19.77 -10.85
C LEU A 107 4.04 -19.72 -11.74
N SER A 108 4.24 -19.57 -13.04
CA SER A 108 3.26 -20.08 -14.00
C SER A 108 3.52 -21.58 -14.12
N ASP A 109 2.48 -22.34 -13.83
CA ASP A 109 2.41 -23.79 -13.67
C ASP A 109 2.49 -24.54 -15.03
N ASP A 110 3.46 -24.20 -15.89
CA ASP A 110 3.46 -24.65 -17.30
C ASP A 110 4.78 -25.30 -17.77
N ASP A 111 5.57 -25.91 -16.87
CA ASP A 111 6.75 -26.69 -17.29
C ASP A 111 6.98 -27.94 -16.42
N PHE A 112 5.90 -28.65 -16.09
CA PHE A 112 6.00 -30.03 -15.61
C PHE A 112 5.32 -30.97 -16.62
N GLU A 113 5.87 -31.02 -17.83
CA GLU A 113 5.63 -32.13 -18.74
C GLU A 113 6.35 -33.36 -18.16
N LEU A 114 5.67 -34.05 -17.25
CA LEU A 114 5.98 -35.44 -16.93
C LEU A 114 5.71 -36.26 -18.19
N ASP A 115 6.76 -36.53 -18.96
CA ASP A 115 6.78 -37.64 -19.92
C ASP A 115 6.65 -38.95 -19.14
N GLY A 116 5.41 -39.25 -18.75
CA GLY A 116 4.94 -40.50 -18.20
C GLY A 116 4.39 -41.38 -19.32
N GLY A 117 5.20 -41.67 -20.33
CA GLY A 117 4.90 -42.65 -21.37
C GLY A 117 5.41 -44.04 -20.99
N ALA A 118 4.55 -44.82 -20.35
CA ALA A 118 4.80 -46.20 -19.92
C ALA A 118 5.40 -47.10 -21.02
N GLY A 119 6.41 -47.89 -20.64
CA GLY A 119 6.81 -49.07 -21.39
C GLY A 119 5.73 -50.15 -21.36
N SER A 120 5.54 -50.80 -22.51
CA SER A 120 4.88 -52.08 -22.83
C SER A 120 4.80 -52.11 -24.37
N ASP A 121 5.05 -53.13 -25.16
CA ASP A 121 5.37 -54.54 -25.02
C ASP A 121 5.56 -55.08 -26.47
N GLN A 122 6.27 -56.20 -26.62
CA GLN A 122 6.25 -57.17 -27.74
C GLN A 122 6.99 -56.96 -29.09
N MET A 123 7.95 -57.88 -29.26
CA MET A 123 8.14 -58.82 -30.39
C MET A 123 8.62 -58.29 -31.75
N ASN A 124 9.89 -58.55 -32.04
CA ASN A 124 10.27 -59.47 -33.13
C ASN A 124 11.64 -60.12 -32.84
#